data_AF-G2H2E8-F1
#
_entry.id   AF-G2H2E8-F1
#
_cell.length_a   1.000
_cell.length_b   1.000
_cell.length_c   1.000
_cell.angle_alpha   90.00
_cell.angle_beta   90.00
_cell.angle_gamma   90.00
#
_symmetry.space_group_name_H-M   'P 1'
#
loop_
_entity.id
_entity.type
_entity.pdbx_description
1 polymer ?
#
loop_
_entity_poly.entity_id
_entity_poly.type
_entity_poly.pdbx_seq_one_letter_code
_entity_poly.pdbx_strand_id
1 'polypeptide(L)' 'FHMATDWQPYAKHMLAVMSAAKGYHNLSSHNDYVPRPDSRPITKFESRGQRLGHGVWDLMFVRQE' A
#
# COMPACT_ATOMS: atom_id res chain seq x y z
N PHE A 1 2.92 10.36 0.68
CA PHE A 1 1.61 9.80 1.03
C PHE A 1 1.74 8.28 1.11
N HIS A 2 1.49 7.72 2.30
CA HIS A 2 1.63 6.29 2.57
C HIS A 2 0.28 5.77 3.05
N MET A 3 -0.20 4.70 2.42
CA MET A 3 -1.43 4.02 2.79
C MET A 3 -1.17 2.52 2.89
N ALA A 4 -1.96 1.83 3.70
CA ALA A 4 -1.91 0.38 3.80
C ALA A 4 -3.32 -0.20 3.98
N THR A 5 -3.58 -1.37 3.40
CA THR A 5 -4.84 -2.10 3.58
C THR A 5 -4.60 -3.61 3.55
N ASP A 6 -5.41 -4.36 4.29
CA ASP A 6 -5.45 -5.82 4.34
C ASP A 6 -6.50 -6.42 3.39
N TRP A 7 -7.12 -5.60 2.54
CA TRP A 7 -8.17 -6.02 1.61
C TRP A 7 -7.76 -5.78 0.14
N GLN A 8 -7.41 -6.85 -0.58
CA GLN A 8 -6.88 -6.78 -1.94
C GLN A 8 -7.74 -6.00 -2.96
N PRO A 9 -9.08 -6.17 -3.02
CA PRO A 9 -9.92 -5.38 -3.92
C PRO A 9 -9.80 -3.87 -3.63
N TYR A 10 -9.69 -3.51 -2.35
CA TYR A 10 -9.53 -2.11 -1.97
C TYR A 10 -8.13 -1.60 -2.30
N ALA A 11 -7.09 -2.43 -2.10
CA ALA A 11 -5.73 -2.11 -2.52
C ALA A 11 -5.65 -1.80 -4.04
N LYS A 12 -6.32 -2.61 -4.86
CA LYS A 12 -6.41 -2.39 -6.32
C LYS A 12 -7.13 -1.07 -6.64
N HIS A 13 -8.21 -0.77 -5.93
CA HIS A 13 -8.92 0.50 -6.10
C HIS A 13 -8.04 1.70 -5.71
N MET A 14 -7.34 1.63 -4.57
CA MET A 14 -6.41 2.67 -4.11
C MET A 14 -5.29 2.90 -5.12
N LEU A 15 -4.72 1.84 -5.68
CA LEU A 15 -3.73 1.92 -6.74
C LEU A 15 -4.28 2.63 -7.98
N ALA A 16 -5.46 2.24 -8.45
CA ALA A 16 -6.08 2.86 -9.63
C ALA A 16 -6.34 4.36 -9.43
N VAL A 17 -6.83 4.75 -8.25
CA VAL A 17 -7.08 6.17 -7.91
C VAL A 17 -5.79 6.97 -7.87
N MET A 18 -4.77 6.47 -7.16
CA MET A 18 -3.52 7.20 -7.00
C MET A 18 -2.68 7.26 -8.28
N SER A 19 -2.69 6.21 -9.09
CA SER A 19 -2.00 6.21 -10.38
C SER A 19 -2.64 7.17 -11.39
N ALA A 20 -3.93 7.49 -11.25
CA ALA A 20 -4.61 8.50 -12.07
C ALA A 20 -4.45 9.94 -11.52
N ALA A 21 -4.00 10.10 -10.27
CA ALA A 21 -3.89 11.40 -9.62
C ALA A 21 -2.66 12.17 -10.13
N LYS A 22 -2.88 13.34 -10.73
CA LYS A 22 -1.80 14.24 -11.15
C LYS A 22 -1.01 14.75 -9.95
N GLY A 23 0.30 14.91 -10.13
CA GLY A 23 1.21 15.40 -9.08
C GLY A 23 1.55 14.36 -8.02
N TYR A 24 1.27 13.08 -8.27
CA TYR A 24 1.73 11.96 -7.44
C TYR A 24 2.54 10.97 -8.28
N HIS A 25 3.62 10.47 -7.70
CA HIS A 25 4.48 9.47 -8.30
C HIS A 25 4.57 8.25 -7.39
N ASN A 26 4.28 7.07 -7.95
CA ASN A 26 4.36 5.81 -7.22
C ASN A 26 5.82 5.45 -6.94
N LEU A 27 6.13 5.08 -5.69
CA LEU A 27 7.47 4.63 -5.29
C LEU A 27 7.70 3.13 -5.50
N SER A 28 6.68 2.36 -5.89
CA SER A 28 6.86 0.95 -6.25
C SER A 28 7.72 0.80 -7.50
N SER A 29 8.72 -0.08 -7.45
CA SER A 29 9.55 -0.45 -8.61
C SER A 29 8.76 -1.10 -9.75
N HIS A 30 7.58 -1.65 -9.47
CA HIS A 30 6.71 -2.33 -10.44
C HIS A 30 5.42 -1.55 -10.73
N ASN A 31 5.34 -0.29 -10.29
CA ASN A 31 4.14 0.56 -10.38
C ASN A 31 2.88 -0.02 -9.70
N ASP A 32 3.07 -0.84 -8.67
CA ASP A 32 2.01 -1.48 -7.91
C ASP A 32 2.07 -1.12 -6.41
N TYR A 33 2.58 -2.02 -5.58
CA TYR A 33 2.67 -1.93 -4.14
C TYR A 33 4.13 -1.87 -3.72
N VAL A 34 4.40 -1.25 -2.58
CA VAL A 34 5.74 -1.26 -2.00
C VAL A 34 5.85 -2.38 -0.98
N PRO A 35 7.06 -2.92 -0.74
CA PRO A 35 7.29 -3.74 0.44
C PRO A 35 6.95 -2.92 1.68
N ARG A 36 6.43 -3.61 2.70
CA ARG A 36 6.17 -3.01 4.00
C ARG A 36 7.45 -2.35 4.53
N PRO A 37 7.45 -1.04 4.87
CA PRO A 37 8.62 -0.39 5.43
C PRO A 37 8.85 -0.82 6.88
N ASP A 38 10.11 -0.94 7.29
CA ASP A 38 10.50 -1.31 8.66
C ASP A 38 10.03 -0.29 9.71
N SER A 39 9.82 0.96 9.29
CA SER A 39 9.30 2.03 10.14
C SER A 39 7.83 1.86 10.54
N ARG A 40 7.08 0.98 9.85
CA ARG A 40 5.67 0.74 10.17
C ARG A 40 5.55 -0.37 11.22
N PRO A 41 5.05 -0.09 12.44
CA PRO A 41 4.85 -1.12 13.46
C PRO A 41 3.76 -2.12 13.07
N ILE A 42 3.93 -3.40 13.45
CA ILE A 42 2.94 -4.46 13.19
C ILE A 42 1.75 -4.24 14.11
N THR A 43 0.55 -4.15 13.54
CA THR A 43 -0.68 -4.08 14.34
C THR A 43 -1.19 -5.49 14.67
N LYS A 44 -2.01 -5.60 15.72
CA LYS A 44 -2.64 -6.88 16.11
C LYS A 44 -3.53 -7.46 14.99
N PHE A 45 -4.14 -6.61 14.16
CA PHE A 45 -4.97 -7.02 13.03
C PHE A 45 -4.13 -7.68 11.93
N GLU A 46 -2.96 -7.11 11.62
CA GLU A 46 -2.05 -7.68 10.62
C GLU A 46 -1.45 -9.00 11.08
N SER A 47 -1.11 -9.13 12.37
CA SER A 47 -0.59 -10.39 12.92
C SER A 47 -1.64 -11.51 12.80
N ARG A 48 -2.92 -11.19 13.06
CA ARG A 48 -4.04 -12.12 12.81
C ARG A 48 -4.22 -12.40 11.32
N GLY A 49 -4.14 -11.37 10.47
CA GLY A 49 -4.26 -11.47 9.02
C GLY A 49 -3.20 -12.40 8.42
N GLN A 50 -1.93 -12.21 8.78
CA GLN A 50 -0.82 -13.06 8.35
C GLN A 50 -1.02 -14.52 8.75
N ARG A 51 -1.51 -14.79 9.96
CA ARG A 51 -1.85 -16.16 10.41
C ARG A 51 -2.94 -16.81 9.57
N LEU A 52 -3.85 -16.02 9.00
CA LEU A 52 -4.94 -16.47 8.13
C LEU A 52 -4.57 -16.43 6.63
N GLY A 53 -3.33 -16.08 6.29
CA GLY A 53 -2.87 -15.93 4.91
C GLY A 53 -3.35 -14.65 4.21
N HIS A 54 -3.90 -13.69 4.96
CA HIS A 54 -4.24 -12.38 4.44
C HIS A 54 -2.97 -11.53 4.32
N GLY A 55 -2.68 -11.09 3.10
CA GLY A 55 -1.63 -10.12 2.82
C GLY A 55 -1.99 -8.71 3.32
N VAL A 56 -0.99 -7.85 3.39
CA VAL A 56 -1.16 -6.41 3.58
C VAL A 56 -0.49 -5.73 2.40
N TRP A 57 -1.19 -4.78 1.80
CA TRP A 57 -0.71 -4.02 0.66
C TRP A 57 -0.37 -2.61 1.12
N ASP A 58 0.91 -2.28 1.08
CA ASP A 58 1.42 -0.93 1.33
C ASP A 58 1.56 -0.20 -0.02
N LEU A 59 1.11 1.06 -0.07
CA LEU A 59 1.24 1.95 -1.22
C LEU A 59 1.91 3.24 -0.77
N MET A 60 2.99 3.64 -1.45
CA MET A 60 3.70 4.88 -1.17
C MET A 60 3.82 5.73 -2.42
N PHE A 61 3.33 6.96 -2.34
CA PHE A 61 3.41 7.96 -3.39
C PHE A 61 4.09 9.22 -2.88
N VAL A 62 4.93 9.84 -3.68
CA VAL A 62 5.50 11.16 -3.40
C VAL A 62 4.79 12.21 -4.23
N ARG A 63 4.61 13.41 -3.66
CA ARG A 63 4.09 14.54 -4.43
C ARG A 63 5.19 15.01 -5.38
N GLN A 64 4.86 15.14 -6.65
CA GLN A 64 5.71 15.77 -7.66
C GLN A 64 4.97 17.01 -8.17
N GLU A 65 5.71 18.09 -8.43
CA GLU A 65 5.18 19.33 -8.99
C GLU A 65 4.80 19.19 -10.46
#